data_AF-A0A7K5U1M8-F1
#
_entry.id   AF-A0A7K5U1M8-F1
#
_cell.length_a   1.000
_cell.length_b   1.000
_cell.length_c   1.000
_cell.angle_alpha   90.00
_cell.angle_beta   90.00
_cell.angle_gamma   90.00
#
_symmetry.space_group_name_H-M   'P 1'
#
loop_
_entity.id
_entity.type
_entity.pdbx_description
1 polymer ?
#
loop_
_entity_poly.entity_id
_entity_poly.type
_entity_poly.pdbx_seq_one_letter_code
_entity_poly.pdbx_strand_id
1 'polypeptide(L)'
;FRRIYCENEAFKEALKLRTEEVKILKAENAILNQQCLEFLAMLDVKQQKVVQENMSLNKSDITDFTGLELAVLGACTCSTSEGQPCPCAKVAALARKQLLHLKQEIENLKKSKDEAFLMADAFRIAFEQQLMQRKDQALRLAEGIKMKKETKFVNWRRLRGTEHLKLQGNKNNLGQKLSSLLSSGGDCRRVEELDNPHEILRMLIDLVNDKEEALAHQRKVSYMLARALEAKE
;
A
#
# COMPACT_ATOMS: atom_id res chain seq x y z
N PHE A 1 -7.81 36.13 -59.63
CA PHE A 1 -6.41 35.73 -59.36
C PHE A 1 -5.59 36.80 -58.65
N ARG A 2 -5.29 37.97 -59.25
CA ARG A 2 -4.43 38.99 -58.63
C ARG A 2 -4.90 39.48 -57.25
N ARG A 3 -6.21 39.71 -57.10
CA ARG A 3 -6.83 40.10 -55.82
C ARG A 3 -6.62 39.07 -54.71
N ILE A 4 -6.92 37.80 -55.00
CA ILE A 4 -6.74 36.68 -54.06
C ILE A 4 -5.26 36.52 -53.66
N TYR A 5 -4.34 36.73 -54.61
CA TYR A 5 -2.91 36.69 -54.32
C TYR A 5 -2.48 37.81 -53.37
N CYS A 6 -2.97 39.04 -53.59
CA CYS A 6 -2.72 40.16 -52.68
C CYS A 6 -3.35 39.93 -51.29
N GLU A 7 -4.56 39.39 -51.23
CA GLU A 7 -5.23 39.04 -49.97
C GLU A 7 -4.45 37.96 -49.20
N ASN A 8 -3.95 36.93 -49.90
CA ASN A 8 -3.15 35.87 -49.29
C ASN A 8 -1.80 36.36 -48.74
N GLU A 9 -1.11 37.25 -49.45
CA GLU A 9 0.12 37.87 -48.92
C GLU A 9 -0.17 38.77 -47.71
N ALA A 10 -1.27 39.53 -47.74
CA ALA A 10 -1.69 40.31 -46.58
C ALA A 10 -1.99 39.41 -45.35
N PHE A 11 -2.67 38.28 -45.55
CA PHE A 11 -2.92 37.31 -44.49
C PHE A 11 -1.64 36.67 -43.96
N LYS A 12 -0.68 36.37 -44.84
CA LYS A 12 0.60 35.78 -44.46
C LYS A 12 1.43 36.74 -43.60
N GLU A 13 1.47 38.02 -43.97
CA GLU A 13 2.14 39.05 -43.16
C GLU A 13 1.41 39.29 -41.83
N ALA A 14 0.07 39.33 -41.83
CA ALA A 14 -0.70 39.43 -40.59
C ALA A 14 -0.45 38.23 -39.66
N LEU A 15 -0.38 37.00 -40.21
CA LEU A 15 -0.10 35.79 -39.44
C LEU A 15 1.30 35.83 -38.82
N LYS A 16 2.32 36.27 -39.57
CA LYS A 16 3.67 36.44 -39.05
C LYS A 16 3.70 37.44 -37.89
N LEU A 17 3.05 38.59 -38.04
CA LEU A 17 3.01 39.63 -37.02
C LEU A 17 2.31 39.12 -35.74
N ARG A 18 1.16 38.46 -35.88
CA ARG A 18 0.46 37.84 -34.73
C ARG A 18 1.28 36.73 -34.08
N THR A 19 2.02 35.95 -34.86
CA THR A 19 2.89 34.90 -34.32
C THR A 19 4.03 35.50 -33.49
N GLU A 20 4.60 36.61 -33.95
CA GLU A 20 5.68 37.29 -33.22
C GLU A 20 5.17 37.98 -31.95
N GLU A 21 4.01 38.63 -32.01
CA GLU A 21 3.32 39.18 -30.85
C GLU A 21 3.06 38.11 -29.78
N VAL A 22 2.57 36.92 -30.19
CA VAL A 22 2.37 35.79 -29.27
C VAL A 22 3.67 35.33 -28.63
N LYS A 23 4.80 35.33 -29.35
CA LYS A 23 6.10 34.96 -28.78
C LYS A 23 6.56 35.98 -27.74
N ILE A 24 6.42 37.27 -28.04
CA ILE A 24 6.79 38.35 -27.12
C ILE A 24 5.95 38.26 -25.84
N LEU A 25 4.62 38.15 -25.98
CA LEU A 25 3.72 38.00 -24.84
C LEU A 25 4.03 36.75 -24.00
N LYS A 26 4.42 35.64 -24.63
CA LYS A 26 4.86 34.43 -23.90
C LYS A 26 6.14 34.68 -23.11
N ALA A 27 7.11 35.38 -23.68
CA ALA A 27 8.35 35.72 -22.99
C ALA A 27 8.10 36.67 -21.81
N GLU A 28 7.29 37.71 -22.01
CA GLU A 28 6.88 38.65 -20.94
C GLU A 28 6.14 37.93 -19.81
N ASN A 29 5.20 37.03 -20.16
CA ASN A 29 4.46 36.25 -19.17
C ASN A 29 5.39 35.29 -18.40
N ALA A 30 6.40 34.70 -19.04
CA ALA A 30 7.39 33.88 -18.34
C ALA A 30 8.21 34.72 -17.33
N ILE A 31 8.63 35.93 -17.70
CA ILE A 31 9.34 36.85 -16.80
C ILE A 31 8.45 37.27 -15.63
N LEU A 32 7.20 37.64 -15.89
CA LEU A 32 6.26 38.03 -14.84
C LEU A 32 5.97 36.89 -13.86
N ASN A 33 5.80 35.66 -14.36
CA ASN A 33 5.62 34.49 -13.52
C ASN A 33 6.84 34.24 -12.62
N GLN A 34 8.04 34.38 -13.18
CA GLN A 34 9.29 34.24 -12.44
C GLN A 34 9.38 35.28 -11.32
N GLN A 35 9.11 36.56 -11.61
CA GLN A 35 9.07 37.62 -10.60
C GLN A 35 8.02 37.34 -9.51
N CYS A 36 6.85 36.81 -9.89
CA CYS A 36 5.81 36.42 -8.94
C CYS A 36 6.30 35.34 -7.96
N LEU A 37 7.05 34.35 -8.44
CA LEU A 37 7.63 33.30 -7.60
C LEU A 37 8.72 33.85 -6.67
N GLU A 38 9.52 34.80 -7.14
CA GLU A 38 10.52 35.49 -6.32
C GLU A 38 9.89 36.32 -5.21
N PHE A 39 8.83 37.07 -5.51
CA PHE A 39 8.05 37.79 -4.49
C PHE A 39 7.41 36.83 -3.48
N LEU A 40 6.86 35.71 -3.93
CA LEU A 40 6.31 34.68 -3.05
C LEU A 40 7.37 34.10 -2.12
N ALA A 41 8.57 33.82 -2.63
CA ALA A 41 9.67 33.28 -1.83
C ALA A 41 10.16 34.24 -0.73
N MET A 42 9.95 35.55 -0.89
CA MET A 42 10.29 36.57 0.11
C MET A 42 9.22 36.76 1.20
N LEU A 43 8.04 36.15 1.08
CA LEU A 43 6.99 36.22 2.09
C LEU A 43 7.19 35.20 3.23
N ASP A 44 6.61 35.48 4.39
CA ASP A 44 6.55 34.52 5.49
C ASP A 44 5.70 33.29 5.12
N VAL A 45 6.02 32.12 5.69
CA VAL A 45 5.35 30.83 5.40
C VAL A 45 3.82 30.90 5.59
N LYS A 46 3.34 31.68 6.55
CA LYS A 46 1.90 31.90 6.78
C LYS A 46 1.25 32.74 5.67
N GLN A 47 1.95 33.75 5.16
CA GLN A 47 1.48 34.60 4.06
C GLN A 47 1.57 33.87 2.72
N GLN A 48 2.62 33.09 2.50
CA GLN A 48 2.75 32.21 1.32
C GLN A 48 1.56 31.26 1.19
N LYS A 49 1.12 30.66 2.30
CA LYS A 49 -0.02 29.74 2.32
C LYS A 49 -1.33 30.43 1.91
N VAL A 50 -1.60 31.62 2.45
CA VAL A 50 -2.78 32.42 2.08
C VAL A 50 -2.76 32.85 0.60
N VAL A 51 -1.60 33.21 0.07
CA VAL A 51 -1.48 33.63 -1.34
C VAL A 51 -1.58 32.43 -2.29
N GLN A 52 -0.99 31.28 -1.95
CA GLN A 52 -1.13 30.05 -2.74
C GLN A 52 -2.57 29.53 -2.76
N GLU A 53 -3.28 29.59 -1.64
CA GLU A 53 -4.70 29.22 -1.55
C GLU A 53 -5.59 30.15 -2.41
N ASN A 54 -5.26 31.44 -2.51
CA ASN A 54 -5.98 32.38 -3.39
C ASN A 54 -5.57 32.28 -4.88
N MET A 55 -4.31 31.95 -5.18
CA MET A 55 -3.80 31.79 -6.54
C MET A 55 -4.25 30.50 -7.21
N SER A 56 -4.38 29.41 -6.45
CA SER A 56 -4.88 28.11 -6.95
C SER A 56 -6.33 28.19 -7.44
N LEU A 57 -7.13 29.08 -6.84
CA LEU A 57 -8.47 29.41 -7.30
C LEU A 57 -8.44 30.11 -8.67
N ASN A 58 -7.53 31.08 -8.87
CA ASN A 58 -7.50 31.93 -10.07
C ASN A 58 -6.73 31.36 -11.27
N LYS A 59 -5.71 30.51 -11.07
CA LYS A 59 -4.95 29.89 -12.19
C LYS A 59 -5.77 28.85 -12.96
N SER A 60 -6.83 28.31 -12.36
CA SER A 60 -7.62 27.22 -12.94
C SER A 60 -8.68 27.67 -13.95
N ASP A 61 -8.95 28.98 -14.03
CA ASP A 61 -10.17 29.49 -14.67
C ASP A 61 -10.00 30.03 -16.10
N ILE A 62 -8.77 30.29 -16.60
CA ILE A 62 -8.61 30.97 -17.89
C ILE A 62 -7.55 30.38 -18.83
N THR A 63 -6.41 29.87 -18.32
CA THR A 63 -5.28 29.51 -19.19
C THR A 63 -5.29 28.07 -19.72
N ASP A 64 -5.99 27.15 -19.05
CA ASP A 64 -5.97 25.71 -19.37
C ASP A 64 -7.37 25.22 -19.73
N PHE A 65 -7.88 25.66 -20.89
CA PHE A 65 -9.06 25.08 -21.51
C PHE A 65 -8.63 24.10 -22.61
N THR A 66 -8.90 22.82 -22.39
CA THR A 66 -8.84 21.78 -23.42
C THR A 66 -9.83 22.10 -24.55
N GLY A 67 -9.59 21.59 -25.76
CA GLY A 67 -10.45 21.85 -26.93
C GLY A 67 -11.93 21.48 -26.69
N LEU A 68 -12.20 20.56 -25.77
CA LEU A 68 -13.55 20.20 -25.34
C LEU A 68 -14.22 21.29 -24.49
N GLU A 69 -13.48 21.98 -23.63
CA GLU A 69 -14.00 23.08 -22.80
C GLU A 69 -14.25 24.33 -23.64
N LEU A 70 -13.40 24.61 -24.65
CA LEU A 70 -13.64 25.66 -25.64
C LEU A 70 -14.91 25.40 -26.47
N ALA A 71 -15.18 24.14 -26.83
CA ALA A 71 -16.43 23.76 -27.50
C ALA A 71 -17.66 23.99 -26.63
N VAL A 72 -17.56 23.76 -25.32
CA VAL A 72 -18.65 24.05 -24.37
C VAL A 72 -18.90 25.56 -24.24
N LEU A 73 -17.84 26.37 -24.26
CA LEU A 73 -17.98 27.83 -24.23
C LEU A 73 -18.75 28.37 -25.45
N GLY A 74 -18.55 27.78 -26.63
CA GLY A 74 -19.22 28.16 -27.88
C GLY A 74 -20.63 27.60 -28.08
N ALA A 75 -21.09 26.69 -27.22
CA ALA A 75 -22.41 26.06 -27.35
C ALA A 75 -23.56 26.92 -26.78
N CYS A 76 -23.25 27.94 -25.98
CA CYS A 76 -24.25 28.87 -25.43
C CYS A 76 -24.73 29.85 -26.52
N THR A 77 -26.04 29.97 -26.70
CA THR A 77 -26.66 30.91 -27.66
C THR A 77 -27.03 32.27 -27.03
N CYS A 78 -26.63 32.52 -25.78
CA CYS A 78 -26.89 33.81 -25.15
C CYS A 78 -26.12 34.92 -25.87
N SER A 79 -26.81 36.01 -26.21
CA SER A 79 -26.20 37.19 -26.83
C SER A 79 -25.30 37.91 -25.81
N THR A 80 -23.99 37.85 -25.99
CA THR A 80 -23.03 38.66 -25.23
C THR A 80 -22.49 39.79 -26.10
N SER A 81 -22.39 40.99 -25.52
CA SER A 81 -22.11 42.23 -26.24
C SER A 81 -20.62 42.50 -26.51
N GLU A 82 -19.68 41.70 -25.99
CA GLU A 82 -18.26 42.09 -25.93
C GLU A 82 -17.26 40.94 -26.17
N GLY A 83 -17.64 39.88 -26.89
CA GLY A 83 -16.70 38.77 -27.19
C GLY A 83 -16.30 37.91 -25.96
N GLN A 84 -16.92 38.15 -24.80
CA GLN A 84 -16.80 37.33 -23.61
C GLN A 84 -17.86 36.21 -23.59
N PRO A 85 -17.52 35.00 -23.12
CA PRO A 85 -18.50 33.92 -23.00
C PRO A 85 -19.56 34.26 -21.95
N CYS A 86 -20.81 33.87 -22.24
CA CYS A 86 -21.96 34.08 -21.37
C CYS A 86 -21.71 33.39 -19.98
N PRO A 87 -22.30 33.87 -18.87
CA PRO A 87 -22.16 33.19 -17.58
C PRO A 87 -22.56 31.70 -17.62
N CYS A 88 -23.60 31.35 -18.40
CA CYS A 88 -24.03 29.97 -18.59
C CYS A 88 -22.94 29.09 -19.23
N ALA A 89 -22.23 29.63 -20.22
CA ALA A 89 -21.11 28.97 -20.91
C ALA A 89 -19.95 28.76 -19.95
N LYS A 90 -19.60 29.78 -19.16
CA LYS A 90 -18.52 29.68 -18.15
C LYS A 90 -18.80 28.58 -17.14
N VAL A 91 -20.00 28.59 -16.55
CA VAL A 91 -20.41 27.56 -15.58
C VAL A 91 -20.45 26.18 -16.21
N ALA A 92 -20.96 26.05 -17.44
CA ALA A 92 -20.99 24.77 -18.16
C ALA A 92 -19.58 24.23 -18.47
N ALA A 93 -18.65 25.11 -18.88
CA ALA A 93 -17.26 24.72 -19.15
C ALA A 93 -16.53 24.28 -17.87
N LEU A 94 -16.69 25.02 -16.77
CA LEU A 94 -16.13 24.65 -15.47
C LEU A 94 -16.72 23.33 -14.94
N ALA A 95 -18.03 23.15 -15.02
CA ALA A 95 -18.68 21.89 -14.64
C ALA A 95 -18.18 20.72 -15.49
N ARG A 96 -17.96 20.94 -16.80
CA ARG A 96 -17.41 19.92 -17.69
C ARG A 96 -15.98 19.55 -17.31
N LYS A 97 -15.13 20.53 -17.01
CA LYS A 97 -13.76 20.34 -16.52
C LYS A 97 -13.73 19.50 -15.25
N GLN A 98 -14.55 19.86 -14.27
CA GLN A 98 -14.70 19.12 -13.01
C GLN A 98 -15.20 17.69 -13.24
N LEU A 99 -16.18 17.48 -14.12
CA LEU A 99 -16.67 16.13 -14.45
C LEU A 99 -15.59 15.24 -15.08
N LEU A 100 -14.72 15.80 -15.93
CA LEU A 100 -13.63 15.04 -16.52
C LEU A 100 -12.58 14.67 -15.48
N HIS A 101 -12.22 15.61 -14.60
CA HIS A 101 -11.33 15.37 -13.49
C HIS A 101 -11.84 14.24 -12.58
N LEU A 102 -13.09 14.36 -12.11
CA LEU A 102 -13.71 13.34 -11.26
C LEU A 102 -13.80 11.97 -11.95
N LYS A 103 -14.09 11.93 -13.26
CA LYS A 103 -14.07 10.67 -14.01
C LYS A 103 -12.68 10.02 -14.03
N GLN A 104 -11.63 10.81 -14.20
CA GLN A 104 -10.26 10.32 -14.17
C GLN A 104 -9.88 9.79 -12.77
N GLU A 105 -10.28 10.51 -11.71
CA GLU A 105 -10.05 10.05 -10.33
C GLU A 105 -10.78 8.74 -10.03
N ILE A 106 -12.05 8.61 -10.44
CA ILE A 106 -12.81 7.37 -10.29
C ILE A 106 -12.12 6.21 -11.00
N GLU A 107 -11.61 6.43 -12.20
CA GLU A 107 -10.90 5.40 -12.96
C GLU A 107 -9.59 4.98 -12.26
N ASN A 108 -8.84 5.94 -11.73
CA ASN A 108 -7.63 5.66 -10.96
C ASN A 108 -7.94 4.90 -9.66
N LEU A 109 -9.00 5.28 -8.95
CA LEU A 109 -9.45 4.60 -7.74
C LEU A 109 -9.91 3.17 -8.01
N LYS A 110 -10.60 2.93 -9.15
CA LYS A 110 -10.97 1.57 -9.58
C LYS A 110 -9.75 0.71 -9.81
N LYS A 111 -8.75 1.20 -10.54
CA LYS A 111 -7.48 0.48 -10.76
C LYS A 111 -6.78 0.15 -9.45
N SER A 112 -6.65 1.13 -8.56
CA SER A 112 -6.04 0.92 -7.24
C SER A 112 -6.81 -0.10 -6.39
N LYS A 113 -8.15 -0.08 -6.43
CA LYS A 113 -8.99 -1.09 -5.77
C LYS A 113 -8.76 -2.49 -6.34
N ASP A 114 -8.72 -2.62 -7.66
CA ASP A 114 -8.53 -3.90 -8.32
C ASP A 114 -7.13 -4.47 -8.02
N GLU A 115 -6.10 -3.64 -8.02
CA GLU A 115 -4.74 -4.02 -7.60
C GLU A 115 -4.71 -4.48 -6.13
N ALA A 116 -5.39 -3.76 -5.23
CA ALA A 116 -5.50 -4.16 -3.83
C ALA A 116 -6.22 -5.50 -3.66
N PHE A 117 -7.26 -5.75 -4.46
CA PHE A 117 -7.97 -7.03 -4.45
C PHE A 117 -7.09 -8.18 -4.95
N LEU A 118 -6.36 -7.97 -6.05
CA LEU A 118 -5.41 -8.95 -6.58
C LEU A 118 -4.28 -9.26 -5.58
N MET A 119 -3.74 -8.23 -4.92
CA MET A 119 -2.73 -8.42 -3.87
C MET A 119 -3.29 -9.20 -2.68
N ALA A 120 -4.50 -8.88 -2.21
CA ALA A 120 -5.14 -9.60 -1.13
C ALA A 120 -5.37 -11.08 -1.47
N ASP A 121 -5.78 -11.38 -2.70
CA ASP A 121 -5.96 -12.76 -3.16
C ASP A 121 -4.61 -13.50 -3.27
N ALA A 122 -3.56 -12.84 -3.76
CA ALA A 122 -2.22 -13.40 -3.80
C ALA A 122 -1.70 -13.75 -2.39
N PHE A 123 -1.91 -12.87 -1.40
CA PHE A 123 -1.57 -13.16 -0.01
C PHE A 123 -2.38 -14.31 0.56
N ARG A 124 -3.69 -14.36 0.28
CA ARG A 124 -4.57 -15.47 0.69
C ARG A 124 -4.05 -16.80 0.14
N ILE A 125 -3.76 -16.87 -1.16
CA ILE A 125 -3.24 -18.07 -1.82
C ILE A 125 -1.88 -18.47 -1.23
N ALA A 126 -0.95 -17.52 -1.08
CA ALA A 126 0.36 -17.80 -0.51
C ALA A 126 0.25 -18.34 0.93
N PHE A 127 -0.66 -17.79 1.73
CA PHE A 127 -0.93 -18.24 3.08
C PHE A 127 -1.52 -19.66 3.12
N GLU A 128 -2.51 -19.95 2.27
CA GLU A 128 -3.08 -21.29 2.11
C GLU A 128 -2.02 -22.32 1.69
N GLN A 129 -1.14 -21.95 0.75
CA GLN A 129 -0.03 -22.80 0.33
C GLN A 129 0.94 -23.07 1.50
N GLN A 130 1.28 -22.06 2.29
CA GLN A 130 2.12 -22.25 3.48
C GLN A 130 1.46 -23.18 4.52
N LEU A 131 0.16 -23.02 4.77
CA LEU A 131 -0.58 -23.91 5.68
C LEU A 131 -0.59 -25.36 5.19
N MET A 132 -0.84 -25.57 3.90
CA MET A 132 -0.81 -26.90 3.29
C MET A 132 0.58 -27.53 3.38
N GLN A 133 1.64 -26.78 3.07
CA GLN A 133 3.02 -27.25 3.20
C GLN A 133 3.38 -27.63 4.64
N ARG A 134 2.99 -26.82 5.63
CA ARG A 134 3.20 -27.11 7.06
C ARG A 134 2.43 -28.34 7.51
N LYS A 135 1.17 -28.48 7.08
CA LYS A 135 0.34 -29.66 7.36
C LYS A 135 0.98 -30.93 6.80
N ASP A 136 1.45 -30.90 5.55
CA ASP A 136 2.11 -32.05 4.92
C ASP A 136 3.42 -32.41 5.61
N GLN A 137 4.21 -31.42 6.01
CA GLN A 137 5.43 -31.64 6.80
C GLN A 137 5.11 -32.28 8.16
N ALA A 138 4.07 -31.81 8.85
CA ALA A 138 3.63 -32.38 10.12
C ALA A 138 3.16 -33.83 9.96
N LEU A 139 2.42 -34.15 8.90
CA LEU A 139 2.00 -35.52 8.58
C LEU A 139 3.20 -36.45 8.32
N ARG A 140 4.16 -36.02 7.50
CA ARG A 140 5.40 -36.78 7.24
C ARG A 140 6.22 -37.02 8.51
N LEU A 141 6.30 -36.01 9.39
CA LEU A 141 6.96 -36.16 10.69
C LEU A 141 6.22 -37.17 11.58
N ALA A 142 4.89 -37.13 11.61
CA ALA A 142 4.07 -38.08 12.38
C ALA A 142 4.24 -39.53 11.88
N GLU A 143 4.26 -39.74 10.56
CA GLU A 143 4.53 -41.04 9.94
C GLU A 143 5.95 -41.55 10.24
N GLY A 144 6.95 -40.67 10.11
CA GLY A 144 8.34 -41.01 10.47
C GLY A 144 8.50 -41.36 11.95
N ILE A 145 7.73 -40.74 12.84
CA ILE A 145 7.68 -41.10 14.26
C ILE A 145 7.02 -42.48 14.46
N LYS A 146 5.93 -42.80 13.75
CA LYS A 146 5.30 -44.13 13.81
C LYS A 146 6.25 -45.23 13.35
N MET A 147 6.90 -45.05 12.20
CA MET A 147 7.87 -46.02 11.66
C MET A 147 9.07 -46.20 12.61
N LYS A 148 9.61 -45.12 13.17
CA LYS A 148 10.68 -45.22 14.19
C LYS A 148 10.20 -45.93 15.46
N LYS A 149 8.95 -45.75 15.89
CA LYS A 149 8.38 -46.46 17.04
C LYS A 149 8.24 -47.96 16.75
N GLU A 150 7.77 -48.35 15.57
CA GLU A 150 7.65 -49.76 15.16
C GLU A 150 9.02 -50.43 15.03
N THR A 151 9.99 -49.81 14.37
CA THR A 151 11.36 -50.35 14.25
C THR A 151 12.03 -50.45 15.62
N LYS A 152 11.82 -49.47 16.52
CA LYS A 152 12.29 -49.56 17.91
C LYS A 152 11.58 -50.68 18.67
N PHE A 153 10.27 -50.90 18.49
CA PHE A 153 9.52 -51.97 19.16
C PHE A 153 9.96 -53.38 18.69
N VAL A 154 10.28 -53.53 17.40
CA VAL A 154 10.85 -54.76 16.84
C VAL A 154 12.27 -55.01 17.38
N ASN A 155 13.07 -53.96 17.55
CA ASN A 155 14.41 -54.08 18.15
C ASN A 155 14.36 -54.36 19.66
N TRP A 156 13.42 -53.75 20.38
CA TRP A 156 13.14 -54.02 21.80
C TRP A 156 12.69 -55.44 22.07
N ARG A 157 11.92 -56.07 21.16
CA ARG A 157 11.54 -57.49 21.27
C ARG A 157 12.75 -58.42 21.11
N ARG A 158 13.76 -58.04 20.31
CA ARG A 158 15.02 -58.78 20.18
C ARG A 158 15.95 -58.65 21.38
N LEU A 159 15.83 -57.57 22.15
CA LEU A 159 16.71 -57.27 23.30
C LEU A 159 16.23 -57.87 24.64
N ARG A 160 15.02 -58.44 24.71
CA ARG A 160 14.47 -59.05 25.93
C ARG A 160 14.94 -60.48 26.22
N GLY A 161 15.89 -61.00 25.44
CA GLY A 161 16.43 -62.35 25.60
C GLY A 161 17.52 -62.52 26.66
N THR A 162 17.98 -61.45 27.33
CA THR A 162 19.11 -61.57 28.26
C THR A 162 18.89 -60.73 29.52
N GLU A 163 18.51 -61.47 30.57
CA GLU A 163 18.64 -61.31 32.02
C GLU A 163 19.01 -59.94 32.66
N HIS A 164 18.12 -59.56 33.59
CA HIS A 164 18.36 -59.01 34.93
C HIS A 164 19.71 -58.38 35.26
N LEU A 165 19.69 -57.13 35.77
CA LEU A 165 20.44 -56.71 36.97
C LEU A 165 19.87 -55.38 37.52
N LYS A 166 19.66 -55.33 38.84
CA LYS A 166 19.20 -54.17 39.61
C LYS A 166 20.28 -53.08 39.64
N LEU A 167 19.91 -51.81 39.44
CA LEU A 167 20.69 -50.69 39.99
C LEU A 167 19.79 -49.50 40.34
N GLN A 168 19.55 -49.36 41.64
CA GLN A 168 19.02 -48.16 42.29
C GLN A 168 20.10 -47.07 42.21
N GLY A 169 19.80 -45.97 41.52
CA GLY A 169 20.72 -44.84 41.37
C GLY A 169 19.93 -43.59 40.98
N ASN A 170 19.97 -42.59 41.83
CA ASN A 170 19.37 -41.28 41.67
C ASN A 170 19.84 -40.63 40.34
N LYS A 171 18.97 -40.59 39.32
CA LYS A 171 19.27 -39.97 38.02
C LYS A 171 18.31 -38.80 37.82
N ASN A 172 18.77 -37.60 38.15
CA ASN A 172 18.08 -36.37 37.77
C ASN A 172 18.04 -36.32 36.23
N ASN A 173 16.89 -36.64 35.64
CA ASN A 173 16.73 -36.65 34.19
C ASN A 173 16.76 -35.21 33.64
N LEU A 174 17.05 -35.07 32.35
CA LEU A 174 17.15 -33.75 31.70
C LEU A 174 15.82 -32.97 31.81
N GLY A 175 14.69 -33.67 31.80
CA GLY A 175 13.36 -33.09 31.97
C GLY A 175 13.20 -32.35 33.30
N GLN A 176 13.60 -32.97 34.41
CA GLN A 176 13.57 -32.38 35.76
C GLN A 176 14.50 -31.17 35.93
N LYS A 177 15.64 -31.12 35.20
CA LYS A 177 16.52 -29.95 35.22
C LYS A 177 15.95 -28.78 34.42
N LEU A 178 15.16 -29.04 33.40
CA LEU A 178 14.56 -28.01 32.55
C LEU A 178 13.25 -27.48 33.15
N SER A 179 12.50 -28.32 33.84
CA SER A 179 11.26 -27.91 34.51
C SER A 179 11.49 -26.86 35.59
N SER A 180 12.63 -26.90 36.28
CA SER A 180 13.01 -25.87 37.28
C SER A 180 13.38 -24.51 36.68
N LEU A 181 13.74 -24.47 35.38
CA LEU A 181 14.07 -23.23 34.67
C LEU A 181 12.84 -22.59 33.99
N LEU A 182 11.81 -23.39 33.71
CA LEU A 182 10.58 -22.90 33.10
C LEU A 182 9.66 -22.37 34.21
N SER A 183 9.46 -21.06 34.28
CA SER A 183 8.71 -20.41 35.38
C SER A 183 7.17 -20.40 35.20
N SER A 184 6.60 -21.29 34.40
CA SER A 184 5.16 -21.30 34.07
C SER A 184 4.51 -22.63 34.53
N GLY A 185 3.70 -22.56 35.59
CA GLY A 185 3.16 -23.74 36.31
C GLY A 185 2.26 -24.69 35.51
N GLY A 186 1.90 -24.36 34.26
CA GLY A 186 1.12 -25.23 33.37
C GLY A 186 1.95 -26.12 32.45
N ASP A 187 3.12 -25.66 32.00
CA ASP A 187 3.90 -26.33 30.95
C ASP A 187 5.03 -27.22 31.50
N CYS A 188 5.45 -26.99 32.75
CA CYS A 188 6.56 -27.72 33.37
C CYS A 188 6.26 -29.19 33.63
N ARG A 189 5.00 -29.54 33.94
CA ARG A 189 4.61 -30.93 34.24
C ARG A 189 4.82 -31.88 33.06
N ARG A 190 4.73 -31.38 31.82
CA ARG A 190 4.90 -32.19 30.61
C ARG A 190 6.36 -32.48 30.28
N VAL A 191 7.29 -31.66 30.76
CA VAL A 191 8.74 -31.78 30.50
C VAL A 191 9.39 -32.81 31.43
N GLU A 192 8.90 -32.94 32.67
CA GLU A 192 9.44 -33.86 33.69
C GLU A 192 9.22 -35.35 33.39
N GLU A 193 8.13 -35.67 32.69
CA GLU A 193 7.71 -37.03 32.34
C GLU A 193 8.48 -37.60 31.13
N LEU A 194 9.33 -36.79 30.50
CA LEU A 194 10.08 -37.18 29.30
C LEU A 194 11.55 -37.50 29.61
N ASP A 195 11.94 -38.76 29.39
CA ASP A 195 13.33 -39.21 29.52
C ASP A 195 14.14 -39.09 28.21
N ASN A 196 13.48 -38.86 27.08
CA ASN A 196 14.10 -38.82 25.75
C ASN A 196 14.51 -37.37 25.36
N PRO A 197 15.81 -37.07 25.17
CA PRO A 197 16.29 -35.72 24.85
C PRO A 197 15.71 -35.15 23.54
N HIS A 198 15.36 -36.00 22.58
CA HIS A 198 14.74 -35.55 21.33
C HIS A 198 13.27 -35.13 21.48
N GLU A 199 12.56 -35.71 22.46
CA GLU A 199 11.16 -35.35 22.74
C GLU A 199 11.10 -34.06 23.56
N ILE A 200 12.03 -33.91 24.50
CA ILE A 200 12.26 -32.65 25.22
C ILE A 200 12.56 -31.51 24.24
N LEU A 201 13.51 -31.71 23.30
CA LEU A 201 13.86 -30.68 22.31
C LEU A 201 12.67 -30.29 21.44
N ARG A 202 11.86 -31.27 21.01
CA ARG A 202 10.66 -31.00 20.19
C ARG A 202 9.64 -30.17 20.95
N MET A 203 9.36 -30.53 22.20
CA MET A 203 8.42 -29.79 23.05
C MET A 203 8.90 -28.35 23.31
N LEU A 204 10.20 -28.16 23.54
CA LEU A 204 10.76 -26.81 23.71
C LEU A 204 10.62 -25.96 22.45
N ILE A 205 10.80 -26.55 21.27
CA ILE A 205 10.58 -25.86 19.98
C ILE A 205 9.11 -25.45 19.85
N ASP A 206 8.18 -26.36 20.14
CA ASP A 206 6.74 -26.07 20.05
C ASP A 206 6.34 -24.93 21.02
N LEU A 207 6.84 -24.96 22.26
CA LEU A 207 6.60 -23.88 23.23
C LEU A 207 7.17 -22.52 22.82
N VAL A 208 8.32 -22.50 22.15
CA VAL A 208 8.91 -21.27 21.61
C VAL A 208 8.04 -20.73 20.47
N ASN A 209 7.58 -21.61 19.57
CA ASN A 209 6.69 -21.23 18.47
C ASN A 209 5.36 -20.66 18.98
N ASP A 210 4.74 -21.30 19.99
CA ASP A 210 3.48 -20.83 20.59
C ASP A 210 3.65 -19.43 21.22
N LYS A 211 4.79 -19.16 21.86
CA LYS A 211 5.10 -17.82 22.40
C LYS A 211 5.34 -16.78 21.31
N GLU A 212 6.02 -17.14 20.24
CA GLU A 212 6.19 -16.25 19.09
C GLU A 212 4.85 -15.90 18.44
N GLU A 213 3.95 -16.87 18.30
CA GLU A 213 2.60 -16.67 17.79
C GLU A 213 1.76 -15.76 18.71
N ALA A 214 1.79 -16.01 20.02
CA ALA A 214 1.12 -15.16 21.00
C ALA A 214 1.63 -13.71 20.95
N LEU A 215 2.94 -13.51 20.83
CA LEU A 215 3.55 -12.18 20.66
C LEU A 215 3.15 -11.51 19.34
N ALA A 216 3.05 -12.26 18.25
CA ALA A 216 2.58 -11.74 16.98
C ALA A 216 1.14 -11.26 17.06
N HIS A 217 0.26 -12.03 17.71
CA HIS A 217 -1.13 -11.62 18.00
C HIS A 217 -1.17 -10.36 18.87
N GLN A 218 -0.37 -10.31 19.94
CA GLN A 218 -0.30 -9.14 20.80
C GLN A 218 0.14 -7.88 20.04
N ARG A 219 1.18 -7.97 19.21
CA ARG A 219 1.65 -6.86 18.35
C ARG A 219 0.57 -6.38 17.38
N LYS A 220 -0.17 -7.31 16.77
CA LYS A 220 -1.28 -7.00 15.86
C LYS A 220 -2.39 -6.23 16.58
N VAL A 221 -2.77 -6.65 17.79
CA VAL A 221 -3.78 -5.95 18.60
C VAL A 221 -3.29 -4.55 18.98
N SER A 222 -2.05 -4.41 19.45
CA SER A 222 -1.48 -3.10 19.78
C SER A 222 -1.48 -2.14 18.59
N TYR A 223 -1.13 -2.63 17.40
CA TYR A 223 -1.18 -1.84 16.17
C TYR A 223 -2.61 -1.42 15.81
N MET A 224 -3.58 -2.33 15.90
CA MET A 224 -5.00 -2.01 15.64
C MET A 224 -5.53 -0.95 16.61
N LEU A 225 -5.18 -1.04 17.90
CA LEU A 225 -5.58 -0.07 18.91
C LEU A 225 -4.95 1.31 18.68
N ALA A 226 -3.67 1.37 18.30
CA ALA A 226 -2.99 2.61 17.98
C ALA A 226 -3.66 3.34 16.80
N ARG A 227 -3.96 2.63 15.71
CA ARG A 227 -4.67 3.23 14.56
C ARG A 227 -6.09 3.68 14.87
N ALA A 228 -6.78 2.99 15.78
CA ALA A 228 -8.11 3.38 16.21
C ALA A 228 -8.12 4.67 17.07
N LEU A 229 -7.00 5.00 17.72
CA LEU A 229 -6.81 6.25 18.45
C LEU A 229 -6.47 7.40 17.49
N GLU A 230 -5.57 7.17 16.52
CA GLU A 230 -5.24 8.15 15.47
C GLU A 230 -6.46 8.56 14.62
N ALA A 231 -7.42 7.65 14.41
CA ALA A 231 -8.64 7.94 13.65
C ALA A 231 -9.71 8.73 14.44
N LYS A 232 -9.49 8.98 15.74
CA LYS A 232 -10.39 9.74 16.62
C LYS A 232 -9.90 11.16 16.92
N GLU A 233 -8.70 11.53 16.45
CA GLU A 233 -8.18 12.90 16.41
C GLU A 233 -8.52 13.58 15.08
#